data_AF-A0A1I3GCM9-F1
#
_entry.id   AF-A0A1I3GCM9-F1
#
_cell.length_a   1.000
_cell.length_b   1.000
_cell.length_c   1.000
_cell.angle_alpha   90.00
_cell.angle_beta   90.00
_cell.angle_gamma   90.00
#
_symmetry.space_group_name_H-M   'P 1'
#
loop_
_entity.id
_entity.type
_entity.pdbx_description
1 polymer ?
#
loop_
_entity_poly.entity_id
_entity_poly.type
_entity_poly.pdbx_seq_one_letter_code
_entity_poly.pdbx_strand_id
1 'polypeptide(L)'
;MNRLLSVVSLAALLLAGCGDGDDAEIEVSGTPSQSTSSSPTQSPTQSATDATPATSGTCPFLPLAAVTAALGEEMALAAAGPQTCLFDAVAESSPASATLNVTQLQVDTADYAAGTRDLCEGAVTEAEGGDQAFACVTFVGPQGYYFEGSTSIVVDVVTTDETEASAITAAVALLVSVSRG
;
A
#
# COMPACT_ATOMS: atom_id res chain seq x y z
N MET A 1 16.14 23.48 47.80
CA MET A 1 16.75 24.33 46.75
C MET A 1 15.93 24.16 45.48
N ASN A 2 15.39 25.30 45.02
CA ASN A 2 14.81 25.69 43.73
C ASN A 2 13.97 24.71 42.87
N ARG A 3 12.70 25.09 42.69
CA ARG A 3 11.83 24.82 41.53
C ARG A 3 12.18 25.76 40.36
N LEU A 4 11.57 25.46 39.19
CA LEU A 4 11.40 26.26 37.94
C LEU A 4 12.46 25.94 36.87
N LEU A 5 12.20 25.82 35.55
CA LEU A 5 11.05 26.11 34.67
C LEU A 5 11.31 25.45 33.29
N SER A 6 10.24 25.08 32.58
CA SER A 6 10.22 24.63 31.17
C SER A 6 10.76 25.68 30.19
N VAL A 7 11.30 25.24 29.05
CA VAL A 7 11.20 25.98 27.77
C VAL A 7 10.92 25.01 26.62
N VAL A 8 9.70 25.08 26.11
CA VAL A 8 9.27 24.60 24.80
C VAL A 8 9.75 25.64 23.79
N SER A 9 10.45 25.23 22.73
CA SER A 9 10.74 26.10 21.58
C SER A 9 9.87 25.69 20.40
N LEU A 10 8.80 26.45 20.22
CA LEU A 10 7.98 26.51 19.02
C LEU A 10 8.33 27.83 18.31
N ALA A 11 8.78 27.78 17.07
CA ALA A 11 8.81 28.96 16.19
C ALA A 11 8.70 28.55 14.72
N ALA A 12 7.54 28.89 14.16
CA ALA A 12 7.21 28.93 12.73
C ALA A 12 7.71 30.25 12.09
N LEU A 13 7.32 30.46 10.81
CA LEU A 13 7.44 31.65 9.93
C LEU A 13 8.60 31.52 8.90
N LEU A 14 8.43 31.65 7.58
CA LEU A 14 7.60 32.59 6.80
C LEU A 14 7.23 32.08 5.39
N LEU A 15 5.95 32.22 5.01
CA LEU A 15 5.48 32.40 3.63
C LEU A 15 5.52 33.89 3.27
N ALA A 16 6.19 34.25 2.16
CA ALA A 16 6.03 35.47 1.35
C ALA A 16 6.97 35.31 0.13
N GLY A 17 6.66 35.64 -1.13
CA GLY A 17 5.54 36.24 -1.88
C GLY A 17 5.84 35.99 -3.38
N CYS A 18 4.85 35.87 -4.27
CA CYS A 18 4.33 36.91 -5.19
C CYS A 18 5.37 37.71 -6.01
N GLY A 19 5.23 37.66 -7.35
CA GLY A 19 5.76 38.63 -8.34
C GLY A 19 6.57 37.96 -9.46
N ASP A 20 6.07 37.86 -10.70
CA ASP A 20 6.24 38.85 -11.81
C ASP A 20 7.71 38.89 -12.27
N GLY A 21 8.17 38.65 -13.50
CA GLY A 21 7.64 38.76 -14.86
C GLY A 21 8.86 38.68 -15.81
N ASP A 22 8.61 38.71 -17.12
CA ASP A 22 9.55 38.97 -18.23
C ASP A 22 10.61 37.93 -18.69
N ASP A 23 10.28 37.36 -19.86
CA ASP A 23 10.98 37.59 -21.14
C ASP A 23 12.43 37.07 -21.34
N ALA A 24 12.53 36.02 -22.18
CA ALA A 24 13.70 35.80 -23.02
C ALA A 24 13.27 35.10 -24.32
N GLU A 25 13.02 35.95 -25.31
CA GLU A 25 12.81 35.71 -26.73
C GLU A 25 13.95 34.88 -27.35
N ILE A 26 13.61 33.89 -28.19
CA ILE A 26 14.42 33.55 -29.38
C ILE A 26 13.47 33.22 -30.53
N GLU A 27 13.29 34.18 -31.43
CA GLU A 27 12.73 33.97 -32.76
C GLU A 27 13.82 33.61 -33.78
N VAL A 28 13.35 33.04 -34.90
CA VAL A 28 13.86 33.15 -36.29
C VAL A 28 14.34 31.84 -36.94
N SER A 29 13.37 31.25 -37.66
CA SER A 29 13.40 30.96 -39.11
C SER A 29 13.63 29.54 -39.61
N GLY A 30 12.57 29.02 -40.24
CA GLY A 30 12.63 27.93 -41.22
C GLY A 30 11.24 27.47 -41.64
N THR A 31 10.62 28.13 -42.61
CA THR A 31 9.50 27.61 -43.43
C THR A 31 9.98 27.75 -44.89
N PRO A 32 9.66 26.87 -45.87
CA PRO A 32 8.40 26.14 -46.00
C PRO A 32 8.50 24.71 -46.61
N SER A 33 7.44 23.92 -46.47
CA SER A 33 6.82 23.22 -47.62
C SER A 33 5.48 22.59 -47.22
N GLN A 34 4.48 23.00 -47.99
CA GLN A 34 3.10 22.56 -47.96
C GLN A 34 3.03 21.14 -48.56
N SER A 35 2.36 20.22 -47.87
CA SER A 35 1.82 19.01 -48.50
C SER A 35 0.50 18.68 -47.82
N THR A 36 -0.54 18.87 -48.62
CA THR A 36 -1.93 18.52 -48.36
C THR A 36 -2.07 17.02 -48.13
N SER A 37 -2.56 16.64 -46.96
CA SER A 37 -3.24 15.36 -46.80
C SER A 37 -4.41 15.54 -45.84
N SER A 38 -5.61 15.62 -46.42
CA SER A 38 -6.86 15.53 -45.70
C SER A 38 -7.05 14.08 -45.25
N SER A 39 -7.14 13.84 -43.95
CA SER A 39 -7.80 12.65 -43.39
C SER A 39 -8.31 12.97 -41.98
N PRO A 40 -9.49 12.44 -41.63
CA PRO A 40 -10.40 13.04 -40.65
C PRO A 40 -9.89 12.96 -39.22
N THR A 41 -10.19 14.00 -38.45
CA THR A 41 -10.17 14.01 -36.98
C THR A 41 -11.05 12.86 -36.47
N GLN A 42 -10.43 11.74 -36.11
CA GLN A 42 -11.05 10.77 -35.23
C GLN A 42 -10.90 11.30 -33.81
N SER A 43 -12.01 11.79 -33.23
CA SER A 43 -12.12 11.94 -31.79
C SER A 43 -11.81 10.60 -31.13
N PRO A 44 -10.87 10.52 -30.16
CA PRO A 44 -10.83 9.36 -29.31
C PRO A 44 -11.94 9.53 -28.26
N THR A 45 -13.15 9.07 -28.59
CA THR A 45 -14.03 8.56 -27.54
C THR A 45 -13.42 7.25 -27.08
N GLN A 46 -12.44 7.30 -26.18
CA GLN A 46 -12.09 6.13 -25.38
C GLN A 46 -13.06 6.09 -24.21
N SER A 47 -14.17 5.38 -24.41
CA SER A 47 -14.72 4.58 -23.32
C SER A 47 -13.73 3.45 -23.07
N ALA A 48 -12.64 3.75 -22.35
CA ALA A 48 -11.81 2.72 -21.75
C ALA A 48 -12.54 2.26 -20.48
N THR A 49 -13.49 1.35 -20.66
CA THR A 49 -13.73 0.35 -19.62
C THR A 49 -12.47 -0.50 -19.61
N ASP A 50 -11.48 -0.05 -18.85
CA ASP A 50 -10.31 -0.84 -18.48
C ASP A 50 -10.82 -1.90 -17.50
N ALA A 51 -11.50 -2.91 -18.04
CA ALA A 51 -11.63 -4.18 -17.36
C ALA A 51 -10.22 -4.75 -17.35
N THR A 52 -9.44 -4.36 -16.33
CA THR A 52 -8.12 -4.92 -16.06
C THR A 52 -8.28 -6.43 -16.14
N PRO A 53 -7.58 -7.12 -17.05
CA PRO A 53 -7.72 -8.56 -17.14
C PRO A 53 -7.33 -9.14 -15.79
N ALA A 54 -8.25 -9.85 -15.13
CA ALA A 54 -7.95 -10.62 -13.94
C ALA A 54 -6.71 -11.46 -14.26
N THR A 55 -5.59 -11.14 -13.62
CA THR A 55 -4.34 -11.84 -13.90
C THR A 55 -4.55 -13.28 -13.47
N SER A 56 -4.59 -14.20 -14.44
CA SER A 56 -4.63 -15.64 -14.19
C SER A 56 -3.38 -16.03 -13.41
N GLY A 57 -3.48 -16.09 -12.09
CA GLY A 57 -2.38 -16.34 -11.18
C GLY A 57 -2.89 -16.93 -9.87
N THR A 58 -1.97 -17.45 -9.08
CA THR A 58 -2.24 -17.85 -7.68
C THR A 58 -1.26 -17.10 -6.81
N CYS A 59 -1.74 -16.61 -5.67
CA CYS A 59 -0.83 -16.04 -4.67
C CYS A 59 -0.20 -17.20 -3.88
N PRO A 60 1.14 -17.34 -3.89
CA PRO A 60 1.80 -18.51 -3.33
C PRO A 60 1.68 -18.62 -1.81
N PHE A 61 1.54 -17.49 -1.10
CA PHE A 61 1.54 -17.45 0.37
C PHE A 61 0.16 -17.24 0.99
N LEU A 62 -0.84 -16.83 0.20
CA LEU A 62 -2.14 -16.47 0.74
C LEU A 62 -3.26 -16.94 -0.21
N PRO A 63 -3.99 -18.00 0.14
CA PRO A 63 -5.06 -18.49 -0.71
C PRO A 63 -6.23 -17.50 -0.74
N LEU A 64 -6.82 -17.30 -1.91
CA LEU A 64 -7.98 -16.39 -2.09
C LEU A 64 -9.11 -16.67 -1.09
N ALA A 65 -9.37 -17.96 -0.80
CA ALA A 65 -10.41 -18.37 0.14
C ALA A 65 -10.16 -17.84 1.57
N ALA A 66 -8.90 -17.73 2.01
CA ALA A 66 -8.57 -17.13 3.30
C ALA A 66 -8.83 -15.62 3.30
N VAL A 67 -8.55 -14.94 2.17
CA VAL A 67 -8.81 -13.50 2.00
C VAL A 67 -10.30 -13.21 2.08
N THR A 68 -11.10 -13.93 1.29
CA THR A 68 -12.58 -13.85 1.34
C THR A 68 -13.11 -14.12 2.75
N ALA A 69 -12.58 -15.13 3.44
CA ALA A 69 -13.03 -15.45 4.80
C ALA A 69 -12.65 -14.38 5.83
N ALA A 70 -11.46 -13.81 5.74
CA ALA A 70 -10.97 -12.79 6.69
C ALA A 70 -11.67 -11.44 6.51
N LEU A 71 -11.98 -11.06 5.28
CA LEU A 71 -12.67 -9.81 4.96
C LEU A 71 -14.20 -9.92 5.04
N GLY A 72 -14.73 -11.14 5.01
CA GLY A 72 -16.18 -11.39 5.16
C GLY A 72 -17.00 -11.06 3.92
N GLU A 73 -16.34 -10.81 2.79
CA GLU A 73 -16.97 -10.52 1.50
C GLU A 73 -16.21 -11.18 0.34
N GLU A 74 -16.82 -11.22 -0.85
CA GLU A 74 -16.24 -11.87 -2.01
C GLU A 74 -15.07 -11.05 -2.59
N MET A 75 -13.89 -11.66 -2.58
CA MET A 75 -12.65 -11.06 -3.06
C MET A 75 -12.21 -11.71 -4.37
N ALA A 76 -11.46 -10.95 -5.18
CA ALA A 76 -10.77 -11.44 -6.35
C ALA A 76 -9.27 -11.14 -6.27
N LEU A 77 -8.45 -11.98 -6.91
CA LEU A 77 -7.04 -11.69 -7.10
C LEU A 77 -6.89 -10.73 -8.28
N ALA A 78 -6.56 -9.48 -7.99
CA ALA A 78 -6.37 -8.44 -9.00
C ALA A 78 -5.01 -8.58 -9.68
N ALA A 79 -3.96 -8.85 -8.89
CA ALA A 79 -2.61 -9.09 -9.38
C ALA A 79 -1.85 -10.06 -8.48
N ALA A 80 -0.98 -10.89 -9.08
CA ALA A 80 -0.04 -11.74 -8.35
C ALA A 80 1.31 -11.79 -9.05
N GLY A 81 2.35 -11.81 -8.24
CA GLY A 81 3.73 -12.02 -8.62
C GLY A 81 4.48 -12.79 -7.54
N PRO A 82 5.80 -12.99 -7.71
CA PRO A 82 6.62 -13.74 -6.75
C PRO A 82 6.76 -13.04 -5.39
N GLN A 83 6.60 -11.72 -5.35
CA GLN A 83 6.79 -10.91 -4.14
C GLN A 83 5.55 -10.14 -3.69
N THR A 84 4.52 -10.02 -4.54
CA THR A 84 3.35 -9.22 -4.22
C THR A 84 2.08 -9.92 -4.69
N CYS A 85 1.04 -9.86 -3.86
CA CYS A 85 -0.32 -10.22 -4.24
C CYS A 85 -1.26 -9.08 -3.86
N LEU A 86 -2.17 -8.74 -4.75
CA LEU A 86 -3.22 -7.74 -4.54
C LEU A 86 -4.58 -8.40 -4.68
N PHE A 87 -5.41 -8.21 -3.67
CA PHE A 87 -6.79 -8.69 -3.63
C PHE A 87 -7.73 -7.52 -3.47
N ASP A 88 -8.72 -7.43 -4.36
CA ASP A 88 -9.74 -6.38 -4.34
C ASP A 88 -11.12 -7.03 -4.20
N ALA A 89 -12.05 -6.31 -3.57
CA ALA A 89 -13.43 -6.74 -3.50
C ALA A 89 -14.04 -6.86 -4.91
N VAL A 90 -14.87 -7.88 -5.12
CA VAL A 90 -15.60 -8.04 -6.38
C VAL A 90 -16.67 -6.96 -6.54
N ALA A 91 -17.24 -6.49 -5.42
CA ALA A 91 -18.20 -5.40 -5.41
C ALA A 91 -17.49 -4.05 -5.64
N GLU A 92 -17.75 -3.39 -6.78
CA GLU A 92 -17.09 -2.13 -7.17
C GLU A 92 -17.23 -0.98 -6.18
N SER A 93 -18.23 -1.04 -5.28
CA SER A 93 -18.46 -0.04 -4.24
C SER A 93 -17.75 -0.32 -2.92
N SER A 94 -17.12 -1.50 -2.78
CA SER A 94 -16.47 -1.90 -1.54
C SER A 94 -15.03 -1.37 -1.51
N PRO A 95 -14.59 -0.74 -0.41
CA PRO A 95 -13.20 -0.35 -0.25
C PRO A 95 -12.30 -1.50 0.20
N ALA A 96 -12.86 -2.69 0.45
CA ALA A 96 -12.11 -3.80 1.01
C ALA A 96 -11.01 -4.27 0.07
N SER A 97 -9.79 -4.38 0.60
CA SER A 97 -8.62 -4.88 -0.13
C SER A 97 -7.62 -5.52 0.82
N ALA A 98 -6.80 -6.41 0.27
CA ALA A 98 -5.65 -6.95 0.97
C ALA A 98 -4.44 -6.95 0.04
N THR A 99 -3.31 -6.43 0.53
CA THR A 99 -2.04 -6.48 -0.18
C THR A 99 -1.04 -7.27 0.63
N LEU A 100 -0.42 -8.27 0.01
CA LEU A 100 0.66 -9.05 0.60
C LEU A 100 1.97 -8.68 -0.09
N ASN A 101 3.00 -8.35 0.68
CA ASN A 101 4.34 -8.06 0.21
C ASN A 101 5.37 -8.98 0.89
N VAL A 102 6.23 -9.62 0.09
CA VAL A 102 7.24 -10.58 0.53
C VAL A 102 8.63 -10.00 0.28
N THR A 103 9.43 -9.97 1.33
CA THR A 103 10.80 -9.48 1.31
C THR A 103 11.75 -10.56 1.81
N GLN A 104 12.86 -10.76 1.11
CA GLN A 104 13.96 -11.60 1.61
C GLN A 104 14.92 -10.74 2.42
N LEU A 105 15.07 -11.10 3.70
CA LEU A 105 15.95 -10.45 4.64
C LEU A 105 17.38 -10.98 4.48
N GLN A 106 18.34 -10.06 4.56
CA GLN A 106 19.78 -10.38 4.61
C GLN A 106 20.35 -10.19 6.03
N VAL A 107 19.48 -10.03 7.02
CA VAL A 107 19.78 -9.78 8.43
C VAL A 107 19.13 -10.85 9.28
N ASP A 108 19.46 -10.87 10.57
CA ASP A 108 18.77 -11.74 11.51
C ASP A 108 17.28 -11.38 11.59
N THR A 109 16.43 -12.37 11.37
CA THR A 109 14.98 -12.19 11.28
C THR A 109 14.38 -11.83 12.61
N ALA A 110 14.98 -12.27 13.74
CA ALA A 110 14.49 -11.91 15.05
C ALA A 110 14.82 -10.46 15.41
N ASP A 111 16.02 -10.00 15.09
CA ASP A 111 16.39 -8.59 15.25
C ASP A 111 15.49 -7.69 14.38
N TYR A 112 15.22 -8.10 13.13
CA TYR A 112 14.35 -7.33 12.23
C TYR A 112 12.89 -7.28 12.70
N ALA A 113 12.36 -8.42 13.18
CA ALA A 113 11.02 -8.50 13.74
C ALA A 113 10.88 -7.67 15.02
N ALA A 114 11.88 -7.69 15.92
CA ALA A 114 11.92 -6.83 17.10
C ALA A 114 11.94 -5.34 16.72
N GLY A 115 12.80 -4.95 15.77
CA GLY A 115 12.82 -3.58 15.25
C GLY A 115 11.51 -3.15 14.60
N THR A 116 10.78 -4.09 13.97
CA THR A 116 9.46 -3.81 13.40
C THR A 116 8.39 -3.63 14.50
N ARG A 117 8.45 -4.40 15.59
CA ARG A 117 7.58 -4.21 16.76
C ARG A 117 7.78 -2.84 17.40
N ASP A 118 9.01 -2.32 17.41
CA ASP A 118 9.30 -0.99 17.93
C ASP A 118 8.67 0.15 17.09
N LEU A 119 8.25 -0.13 15.84
CA LEU A 119 7.53 0.82 14.99
C LEU A 119 6.01 0.81 15.24
N CYS A 120 5.50 -0.13 16.03
CA CYS A 120 4.08 -0.22 16.35
C CYS A 120 3.64 0.95 17.25
N GLU A 121 2.59 1.62 16.83
CA GLU A 121 1.87 2.62 17.61
C GLU A 121 0.89 1.92 18.55
N GLY A 122 1.31 1.70 19.78
CA GLY A 122 0.45 1.16 20.83
C GLY A 122 0.50 -0.36 20.97
N ALA A 123 -0.66 -1.00 20.98
CA ALA A 123 -0.77 -2.42 21.29
C ALA A 123 -0.41 -3.30 20.09
N VAL A 124 0.37 -4.35 20.35
CA VAL A 124 0.67 -5.41 19.39
C VAL A 124 -0.27 -6.59 19.63
N THR A 125 -0.85 -7.11 18.55
CA THR A 125 -1.74 -8.28 18.57
C THR A 125 -1.01 -9.47 17.97
N GLU A 126 -0.69 -10.47 18.79
CA GLU A 126 0.00 -11.68 18.32
C GLU A 126 -0.94 -12.55 17.47
N ALA A 127 -0.40 -13.16 16.42
CA ALA A 127 -1.11 -14.12 15.57
C ALA A 127 -0.60 -15.55 15.83
N GLU A 128 -1.51 -16.52 15.81
CA GLU A 128 -1.15 -17.94 15.94
C GLU A 128 -0.60 -18.49 14.62
N GLY A 129 0.67 -18.24 14.32
CA GLY A 129 1.26 -18.73 13.09
C GLY A 129 2.70 -18.31 12.84
N GLY A 130 3.67 -19.11 13.28
CA GLY A 130 5.11 -18.91 13.02
C GLY A 130 5.90 -18.41 14.24
N ASP A 131 7.23 -18.36 14.10
CA ASP A 131 8.13 -17.95 15.19
C ASP A 131 7.88 -16.50 15.64
N GLN A 132 7.48 -15.62 14.72
CA GLN A 132 7.09 -14.23 14.99
C GLN A 132 6.03 -13.72 14.01
N ALA A 133 4.76 -13.75 14.42
CA ALA A 133 3.66 -13.18 13.66
C ALA A 133 2.78 -12.29 14.53
N PHE A 134 2.54 -11.06 14.08
CA PHE A 134 1.76 -10.08 14.83
C PHE A 134 1.17 -9.03 13.90
N ALA A 135 0.14 -8.34 14.38
CA ALA A 135 -0.42 -7.16 13.73
C ALA A 135 -0.42 -5.98 14.70
N CYS A 136 -0.21 -4.78 14.17
CA CYS A 136 -0.26 -3.54 14.93
C CYS A 136 -0.57 -2.36 14.02
N VAL A 137 -0.90 -1.23 14.61
CA VAL A 137 -0.95 0.05 13.90
C VAL A 137 0.46 0.60 13.80
N THR A 138 0.84 1.16 12.66
CA THR A 138 2.07 1.92 12.46
C THR A 138 1.74 3.29 11.87
N PHE A 139 2.74 4.13 11.62
CA PHE A 139 2.52 5.43 10.99
C PHE A 139 1.86 5.37 9.59
N VAL A 140 1.89 4.20 8.91
CA VAL A 140 1.20 3.97 7.63
C VAL A 140 -0.20 3.37 7.78
N GLY A 141 -0.57 2.91 8.98
CA GLY A 141 -1.85 2.27 9.26
C GLY A 141 -1.72 0.85 9.88
N PRO A 142 -2.85 0.14 10.05
CA PRO A 142 -2.90 -1.21 10.58
C PRO A 142 -2.29 -2.23 9.60
N GLN A 143 -1.30 -2.98 10.05
CA GLN A 143 -0.59 -3.98 9.24
C GLN A 143 -0.35 -5.26 10.01
N GLY A 144 -0.34 -6.39 9.28
CA GLY A 144 0.11 -7.68 9.75
C GLY A 144 1.52 -7.99 9.29
N TYR A 145 2.31 -8.63 10.14
CA TYR A 145 3.69 -9.01 9.89
C TYR A 145 3.88 -10.48 10.23
N TYR A 146 4.56 -11.21 9.34
CA TYR A 146 4.98 -12.59 9.53
C TYR A 146 6.45 -12.71 9.18
N PHE A 147 7.21 -13.36 10.05
CA PHE A 147 8.64 -13.56 9.89
C PHE A 147 9.01 -15.02 10.10
N GLU A 148 9.66 -15.63 9.10
CA GLU A 148 10.13 -17.02 9.16
C GLU A 148 11.39 -17.20 8.32
N GLY A 149 12.39 -17.88 8.86
CA GLY A 149 13.64 -18.13 8.14
C GLY A 149 14.31 -16.81 7.74
N SER A 150 14.48 -16.56 6.45
CA SER A 150 14.97 -15.28 5.89
C SER A 150 13.87 -14.45 5.24
N THR A 151 12.59 -14.77 5.48
CA THR A 151 11.46 -14.18 4.78
C THR A 151 10.64 -13.31 5.73
N SER A 152 10.31 -12.11 5.27
CA SER A 152 9.35 -11.18 5.88
C SER A 152 8.15 -11.06 4.97
N ILE A 153 6.96 -11.20 5.53
CA ILE A 153 5.69 -10.99 4.83
C ILE A 153 4.94 -9.89 5.57
N VAL A 154 4.54 -8.86 4.83
CA VAL A 154 3.69 -7.77 5.31
C VAL A 154 2.34 -7.90 4.64
N VAL A 155 1.28 -7.85 5.43
CA VAL A 155 -0.11 -7.87 4.97
C VAL A 155 -0.74 -6.54 5.35
N ASP A 156 -1.07 -5.75 4.34
CA ASP A 156 -1.85 -4.52 4.47
C ASP A 156 -3.32 -4.83 4.18
N VAL A 157 -4.24 -4.32 5.00
CA VAL A 157 -5.65 -4.67 4.95
C VAL A 157 -6.52 -3.43 5.09
N VAL A 158 -7.38 -3.21 4.09
CA VAL A 158 -8.49 -2.25 4.17
C VAL A 158 -9.78 -3.05 4.30
N THR A 159 -10.62 -2.69 5.26
CA THR A 159 -11.92 -3.34 5.50
C THR A 159 -13.06 -2.37 5.24
N THR A 160 -14.26 -2.88 4.99
CA THR A 160 -15.48 -2.10 4.73
C THR A 160 -15.86 -1.17 5.90
N ASP A 161 -15.58 -1.59 7.13
CA ASP A 161 -15.87 -0.82 8.35
C ASP A 161 -14.81 0.27 8.61
N GLU A 162 -13.67 0.21 7.90
CA GLU A 162 -12.56 1.19 7.92
C GLU A 162 -11.97 1.48 9.31
N THR A 163 -12.33 0.71 10.34
CA THR A 163 -11.73 0.85 11.67
C THR A 163 -10.42 0.08 11.76
N GLU A 164 -9.50 0.61 12.58
CA GLU A 164 -8.23 -0.04 12.89
C GLU A 164 -8.45 -1.43 13.47
N ALA A 165 -9.43 -1.59 14.37
CA ALA A 165 -9.72 -2.87 15.02
C ALA A 165 -10.17 -3.94 14.01
N SER A 166 -11.02 -3.57 13.04
CA SER A 166 -11.47 -4.46 11.97
C SER A 166 -10.30 -4.87 11.08
N ALA A 167 -9.45 -3.92 10.67
CA ALA A 167 -8.26 -4.20 9.86
C ALA A 167 -7.24 -5.08 10.59
N ILE A 168 -6.95 -4.83 11.87
CA ILE A 168 -6.05 -5.66 12.69
C ILE A 168 -6.60 -7.08 12.82
N THR A 169 -7.90 -7.23 13.07
CA THR A 169 -8.55 -8.55 13.18
C THR A 169 -8.41 -9.34 11.87
N ALA A 170 -8.69 -8.70 10.73
CA ALA A 170 -8.53 -9.31 9.42
C ALA A 170 -7.07 -9.66 9.13
N ALA A 171 -6.13 -8.75 9.40
CA ALA A 171 -4.70 -9.00 9.23
C ALA A 171 -4.23 -10.23 10.04
N VAL A 172 -4.60 -10.32 11.33
CA VAL A 172 -4.27 -11.48 12.18
C VAL A 172 -4.80 -12.79 11.57
N ALA A 173 -6.06 -12.80 11.10
CA ALA A 173 -6.65 -13.98 10.47
C ALA A 173 -5.89 -14.41 9.20
N LEU A 174 -5.41 -13.44 8.40
CA LEU A 174 -4.60 -13.71 7.22
C LEU A 174 -3.22 -14.27 7.58
N LEU A 175 -2.58 -13.76 8.63
CA LEU A 175 -1.26 -14.26 9.06
C LEU A 175 -1.28 -15.74 9.46
N VAL A 176 -2.37 -16.22 10.07
CA VAL A 176 -2.58 -17.65 10.37
C VAL A 176 -2.60 -18.51 9.10
N SER A 177 -3.04 -17.93 7.98
CA SER A 177 -3.07 -18.61 6.69
C SER A 177 -1.70 -18.59 6.01
N VAL A 178 -0.97 -17.48 6.13
CA VAL A 178 0.41 -17.34 5.63
C VAL A 178 1.33 -18.36 6.28
N SER A 179 1.23 -18.56 7.60
CA SER A 179 2.09 -19.47 8.36
C SER A 179 1.87 -20.97 8.07
N ARG A 180 0.84 -21.31 7.28
CA ARG A 180 0.46 -22.69 6.96
C ARG A 180 0.59 -23.01 5.47
N GLY A 181 0.92 -22.01 4.66
CA GLY A 181 1.09 -22.11 3.21
C GLY A 181 2.39 -22.80 2.80
#